data_AF-A0A0D0AKZ0-F1
#
_entry.id   AF-A0A0D0AKZ0-F1
#
_cell.length_a   1.000
_cell.length_b   1.000
_cell.length_c   1.000
_cell.angle_alpha   90.00
_cell.angle_beta   90.00
_cell.angle_gamma   90.00
#
_symmetry.space_group_name_H-M   'P 1'
#
loop_
_entity.id
_entity.type
_entity.pdbx_description
1 polymer ?
#
loop_
_entity_poly.entity_id
_entity_poly.type
_entity_poly.pdbx_seq_one_letter_code
_entity_poly.pdbx_strand_id
1 'polypeptide(L)'
;CHPGTRTKILEEIQKWASDPNGPSGYWICGMAGTGKSTIAMSTCQTLDAEGTLAASFFCSRQLPGCREYQSIIPTLAYQLASYSRRFAFALRDILSRYPDIASKKPDEQVRRLLIDPWQELMKNNQINMKLPVVMVDALDEC
;
A
#
# COMPACT_ATOMS: atom_id res chain seq x y z
N CYS A 1 26.87 -5.56 0.20
CA CYS A 1 26.35 -4.20 0.45
C CYS A 1 27.49 -3.30 0.87
N HIS A 2 27.68 -2.15 0.23
CA HIS A 2 28.62 -1.16 0.75
C HIS A 2 28.00 -0.52 2.01
N PRO A 3 28.77 -0.31 3.09
CA PRO A 3 28.27 0.34 4.29
C PRO A 3 27.70 1.73 3.94
N GLY A 4 26.49 2.05 4.42
CA GLY A 4 25.86 3.38 4.24
C GLY A 4 24.91 3.53 3.05
N THR A 5 24.97 2.69 2.01
CA THR A 5 24.05 2.82 0.86
C THR A 5 22.60 2.53 1.23
N ARG A 6 22.37 1.55 2.13
CA ARG A 6 21.02 1.21 2.60
C ARG A 6 20.39 2.34 3.42
N THR A 7 21.18 3.00 4.27
CA THR A 7 20.73 4.13 5.08
C THR A 7 20.28 5.28 4.20
N LYS A 8 21.08 5.63 3.17
CA LYS A 8 20.73 6.68 2.22
C LYS A 8 19.41 6.41 1.48
N ILE A 9 19.20 5.18 1.01
CA ILE A 9 17.95 4.82 0.33
C ILE A 9 16.74 4.96 1.28
N LEU A 10 16.88 4.51 2.53
CA LEU A 10 15.80 4.65 3.52
C LEU A 10 15.49 6.13 3.79
N GLU A 11 16.51 6.98 3.93
CA GLU A 11 16.33 8.42 4.09
C GLU A 11 15.63 9.07 2.88
N GLU A 12 16.00 8.66 1.66
CA GLU A 12 15.34 9.13 0.43
C GLU A 12 13.87 8.72 0.37
N ILE A 13 13.54 7.48 0.75
CA ILE A 13 12.16 6.99 0.81
C ILE A 13 11.36 7.75 1.88
N GLN A 14 11.96 8.00 3.05
CA GLN A 14 11.30 8.77 4.12
C GLN A 14 11.00 10.21 3.70
N LYS A 15 11.98 10.85 3.04
CA LYS A 15 11.79 12.19 2.47
C LYS A 15 10.68 12.21 1.44
N TRP A 16 10.63 11.20 0.55
CA TRP A 16 9.55 11.05 -0.42
C TRP A 16 8.19 10.87 0.25
N ALA A 17 8.07 9.94 1.20
CA ALA A 17 6.82 9.62 1.89
C ALA A 17 6.25 10.82 2.68
N SER A 18 7.12 11.73 3.12
CA SER A 18 6.76 12.92 3.89
C SER A 18 6.47 14.15 3.02
N ASP A 19 6.70 14.12 1.71
CA ASP A 19 6.53 15.28 0.83
C ASP A 19 5.12 15.29 0.20
N PRO A 20 4.22 16.19 0.64
CA PRO A 20 2.87 16.28 0.09
C PRO A 20 2.82 16.80 -1.35
N ASN A 21 3.89 17.42 -1.82
CA ASN A 21 4.00 17.92 -3.19
C ASN A 21 4.87 17.00 -4.07
N GLY A 22 5.33 15.87 -3.50
CA GLY A 22 6.16 14.91 -4.18
C GLY A 22 5.38 14.02 -5.17
N PRO A 23 6.09 13.15 -5.91
CA PRO A 23 5.46 12.18 -6.79
C PRO A 23 4.61 11.19 -5.99
N SER A 24 3.50 10.72 -6.55
CA SER A 24 2.56 9.81 -5.85
C SER A 24 3.06 8.38 -5.69
N GLY A 25 4.24 8.03 -6.22
CA GLY A 25 4.79 6.69 -6.17
C GLY A 25 6.31 6.69 -6.14
N TYR A 26 6.88 5.67 -5.48
CA TYR A 26 8.31 5.41 -5.43
C TYR A 26 8.55 3.96 -5.85
N TRP A 27 9.53 3.73 -6.72
CA TRP A 27 9.81 2.40 -7.27
C TRP A 27 11.26 1.99 -7.00
N ILE A 28 11.45 0.88 -6.30
CA ILE A 28 12.78 0.32 -6.01
C ILE A 28 13.11 -0.77 -7.04
N CYS A 29 14.07 -0.48 -7.92
CA CYS A 29 14.63 -1.42 -8.88
C CYS A 29 16.01 -1.91 -8.45
N GLY A 30 16.33 -3.18 -8.73
CA GLY A 30 17.67 -3.72 -8.51
C GLY A 30 17.73 -5.22 -8.77
N MET A 31 18.94 -5.76 -8.92
CA MET A 31 19.17 -7.19 -9.17
C MET A 31 18.54 -8.07 -8.07
N ALA A 32 18.26 -9.33 -8.40
CA ALA A 32 17.84 -10.31 -7.40
C ALA A 32 18.91 -10.44 -6.30
N GLY A 33 18.47 -10.63 -5.06
CA GLY A 33 19.38 -10.79 -3.91
C GLY A 33 20.04 -9.50 -3.38
N THR A 34 19.69 -8.31 -3.90
CA THR A 34 20.27 -7.04 -3.39
C THR A 34 19.60 -6.48 -2.13
N GLY A 35 18.62 -7.20 -1.57
CA GLY A 35 17.95 -6.80 -0.32
C GLY A 35 16.81 -5.80 -0.48
N LYS A 36 16.16 -5.72 -1.65
CA LYS A 36 14.98 -4.86 -1.90
C LYS A 36 13.87 -5.10 -0.88
N SER A 37 13.47 -6.36 -0.68
CA SER A 37 12.47 -6.74 0.33
C SER A 37 12.90 -6.37 1.75
N THR A 38 14.21 -6.37 2.04
CA THR A 38 14.73 -5.91 3.33
C THR A 38 14.59 -4.40 3.49
N ILE A 39 14.84 -3.62 2.43
CA ILE A 39 14.56 -2.18 2.41
C ILE A 39 13.05 -1.94 2.60
N ALA A 40 12.22 -2.67 1.85
CA ALA A 40 10.76 -2.57 1.94
C ALA A 40 10.24 -2.81 3.36
N MET A 41 10.69 -3.90 4.00
CA MET A 41 10.33 -4.21 5.39
C MET A 41 10.80 -3.13 6.36
N SER A 42 12.01 -2.60 6.19
CA SER A 42 12.54 -1.55 7.06
C SER A 42 11.74 -0.24 6.92
N THR A 43 11.37 0.11 5.69
CA THR A 43 10.51 1.26 5.40
C THR A 43 9.15 1.09 6.07
N CYS A 44 8.52 -0.09 5.96
CA CYS A 44 7.25 -0.37 6.64
C CYS A 44 7.36 -0.16 8.15
N GLN A 45 8.42 -0.65 8.80
CA GLN A 45 8.62 -0.47 10.24
C GLN A 45 8.69 1.01 10.64
N THR A 46 9.41 1.84 9.86
CA THR A 46 9.48 3.27 10.12
C THR A 46 8.13 3.96 9.91
N LEU A 47 7.45 3.68 8.80
CA LEU A 47 6.15 4.30 8.49
C LEU A 47 5.05 3.88 9.49
N ASP A 48 5.09 2.64 9.98
CA ASP A 48 4.19 2.14 11.02
C ASP A 48 4.40 2.89 12.34
N ALA A 49 5.67 3.06 12.75
CA ALA A 49 6.02 3.84 13.93
C ALA A 49 5.59 5.32 13.84
N GLU A 50 5.54 5.88 12.63
CA GLU A 50 5.06 7.26 12.37
C GLU A 50 3.54 7.39 12.22
N GLY A 51 2.84 6.24 12.16
CA GLY A 51 1.41 6.14 11.93
C GLY A 51 0.98 6.50 10.49
N THR A 52 1.87 6.34 9.51
CA THR A 52 1.64 6.67 8.09
C THR A 52 1.57 5.44 7.19
N LEU A 53 1.97 4.24 7.67
CA LEU A 53 1.75 2.99 6.95
C LEU A 53 0.27 2.62 6.97
N ALA A 54 -0.39 2.76 5.83
CA ALA A 54 -1.83 2.53 5.72
C ALA A 54 -2.17 1.11 5.25
N ALA A 55 -1.30 0.52 4.42
CA ALA A 55 -1.39 -0.87 4.03
C ALA A 55 -0.03 -1.40 3.52
N SER A 56 0.16 -2.71 3.61
CA SER A 56 1.29 -3.41 3.02
C SER A 56 0.91 -4.80 2.52
N PHE A 57 1.53 -5.22 1.42
CA PHE A 57 1.44 -6.59 0.92
C PHE A 57 2.80 -7.05 0.41
N PHE A 58 3.26 -8.21 0.89
CA PHE A 58 4.51 -8.83 0.46
C PHE A 58 4.16 -10.12 -0.26
N CYS A 59 4.32 -10.15 -1.58
CA CYS A 59 4.16 -11.36 -2.36
C CYS A 59 5.24 -12.37 -1.93
N SER A 60 4.87 -13.65 -1.85
CA SER A 60 5.81 -14.70 -1.47
C SER A 60 5.37 -16.06 -1.96
N ARG A 61 6.22 -16.71 -2.76
CA ARG A 61 6.07 -18.11 -3.20
C ARG A 61 6.08 -19.13 -2.08
N GLN A 62 6.26 -18.72 -0.83
CA GLN A 62 6.32 -19.60 0.34
C GLN A 62 5.04 -19.54 1.19
N LEU A 63 4.26 -18.46 1.11
CA LEU A 63 3.09 -18.25 1.97
C LEU A 63 1.81 -18.31 1.14
N PRO A 64 0.93 -19.31 1.32
CA PRO A 64 -0.25 -19.50 0.48
C PRO A 64 -1.09 -18.23 0.25
N GLY A 65 -1.34 -17.41 1.28
CA GLY A 65 -2.10 -16.16 1.16
C GLY A 65 -1.37 -15.00 0.46
N CYS A 66 -0.08 -15.15 0.18
CA CYS A 66 0.77 -14.14 -0.45
C CYS A 66 1.25 -14.58 -1.86
N ARG A 67 0.83 -15.74 -2.34
CA ARG A 67 1.18 -16.25 -3.68
C ARG A 67 0.20 -15.82 -4.76
N GLU A 68 -0.99 -15.39 -4.37
CA GLU A 68 -2.09 -15.16 -5.29
C GLU A 68 -2.30 -13.66 -5.48
N TYR A 69 -2.07 -13.16 -6.70
CA TYR A 69 -2.29 -11.74 -7.02
C TYR A 69 -3.71 -11.27 -6.70
N GLN A 70 -4.68 -12.19 -6.72
CA GLN A 70 -6.08 -11.96 -6.40
C GLN A 70 -6.28 -11.49 -4.94
N SER A 71 -5.35 -11.83 -4.05
CA SER A 71 -5.40 -11.45 -2.64
C SER A 71 -4.84 -10.04 -2.36
N ILE A 72 -4.09 -9.45 -3.31
CA ILE A 72 -3.42 -8.16 -3.10
C ILE A 72 -4.45 -7.07 -2.83
N ILE A 73 -5.35 -6.82 -3.77
CA ILE A 73 -6.29 -5.69 -3.67
C ILE A 73 -7.28 -5.83 -2.51
N PRO A 74 -7.91 -7.00 -2.27
CA PRO A 74 -8.78 -7.18 -1.11
C PRO A 74 -8.06 -6.98 0.22
N THR A 75 -6.80 -7.45 0.33
CA THR A 75 -5.99 -7.27 1.55
C THR A 75 -5.66 -5.81 1.78
N LEU A 76 -5.24 -5.09 0.74
CA LEU A 76 -4.96 -3.65 0.83
C LEU A 76 -6.23 -2.87 1.23
N ALA A 77 -7.38 -3.18 0.64
CA ALA A 77 -8.64 -2.54 0.99
C ALA A 77 -9.05 -2.79 2.45
N TYR A 78 -8.87 -4.02 2.95
CA TYR A 78 -9.13 -4.36 4.35
C TYR A 78 -8.21 -3.59 5.31
N GLN A 79 -6.91 -3.52 5.01
CA GLN A 79 -5.96 -2.78 5.83
C GLN A 79 -6.24 -1.27 5.83
N LEU A 80 -6.57 -0.69 4.68
CA LEU A 80 -6.97 0.72 4.57
C LEU A 80 -8.25 1.03 5.36
N ALA A 81 -9.21 0.10 5.40
CA ALA A 81 -10.40 0.24 6.23
C ALA A 81 -10.08 0.19 7.73
N SER A 82 -9.08 -0.61 8.11
CA SER A 82 -8.59 -0.66 9.50
C SER A 82 -7.84 0.62 9.87
N TYR A 83 -7.10 1.20 8.93
CA TYR A 83 -6.36 2.45 9.09
C TYR A 83 -7.27 3.69 9.17
N SER A 84 -8.32 3.75 8.33
CA SER A 84 -9.20 4.91 8.23
C SER A 84 -10.67 4.52 8.37
N ARG A 85 -11.29 4.92 9.48
CA ARG A 85 -12.73 4.72 9.71
C ARG A 85 -13.60 5.32 8.61
N ARG A 86 -13.20 6.45 8.03
CA ARG A 86 -13.93 7.07 6.93
C ARG A 86 -13.83 6.23 5.66
N PHE A 87 -12.64 5.70 5.37
CA PHE A 87 -12.46 4.74 4.28
C PHE A 87 -13.33 3.50 4.49
N ALA A 88 -13.36 2.95 5.71
CA ALA A 88 -14.18 1.80 6.05
C ALA A 88 -15.67 2.02 5.76
N PHE A 89 -16.20 3.21 6.09
CA PHE A 89 -17.59 3.55 5.77
C PHE A 89 -17.84 3.58 4.25
N ALA A 90 -16.99 4.25 3.49
CA ALA A 90 -17.11 4.32 2.04
C ALA A 90 -16.97 2.92 1.39
N LEU A 91 -16.02 2.11 1.86
CA LEU A 91 -15.82 0.74 1.40
C LEU A 91 -17.05 -0.13 1.65
N ARG A 92 -17.65 -0.06 2.85
CA ARG A 92 -18.86 -0.82 3.19
C ARG A 92 -20.01 -0.52 2.23
N ASP A 93 -20.20 0.75 1.86
CA ASP A 93 -21.27 1.16 0.95
C ASP A 93 -21.01 0.66 -0.48
N ILE A 94 -19.74 0.47 -0.86
CA ILE A 94 -19.37 -0.18 -2.13
C ILE A 94 -19.63 -1.68 -2.06
N LEU A 95 -19.22 -2.36 -1.00
CA LEU A 95 -19.44 -3.80 -0.82
C LEU A 95 -20.94 -4.14 -0.78
N SER A 96 -21.77 -3.25 -0.25
CA SER A 96 -23.23 -3.40 -0.25
C SER A 96 -23.83 -3.31 -1.66
N ARG A 97 -23.20 -2.59 -2.58
CA ARG A 97 -23.64 -2.42 -3.98
C ARG A 97 -23.03 -3.48 -4.92
N TYR A 98 -21.84 -3.97 -4.60
CA TYR A 98 -21.06 -4.90 -5.41
C TYR A 98 -20.54 -6.05 -4.54
N PRO A 99 -21.41 -6.99 -4.11
CA PRO A 99 -21.02 -8.04 -3.16
C PRO A 99 -20.00 -9.04 -3.73
N ASP A 100 -19.93 -9.16 -5.06
CA ASP A 100 -19.03 -10.07 -5.77
C ASP A 100 -17.72 -9.41 -6.23
N ILE A 101 -17.47 -8.15 -5.85
CA ILE A 101 -16.33 -7.35 -6.33
C ILE A 101 -14.98 -8.03 -6.12
N ALA A 102 -14.80 -8.78 -5.02
CA ALA A 102 -13.56 -9.49 -4.72
C ALA A 102 -13.22 -10.63 -5.72
N SER A 103 -14.19 -11.04 -6.54
CA SER A 103 -14.00 -12.04 -7.61
C SER A 103 -13.81 -11.40 -9.00
N LYS A 104 -13.91 -10.07 -9.11
CA LYS A 104 -13.77 -9.35 -10.38
C LYS A 104 -12.31 -9.19 -10.80
N LYS A 105 -12.10 -8.70 -12.01
CA LYS A 105 -10.77 -8.42 -12.56
C LYS A 105 -10.03 -7.36 -11.73
N PRO A 106 -8.69 -7.39 -11.67
CA PRO A 106 -7.91 -6.47 -10.84
C PRO A 106 -8.18 -4.98 -11.10
N ASP A 107 -8.42 -4.57 -12.35
CA ASP A 107 -8.74 -3.20 -12.71
C ASP A 107 -10.06 -2.72 -12.07
N GLU A 108 -11.08 -3.59 -12.07
CA GLU A 108 -12.36 -3.31 -11.43
C GLU A 108 -12.21 -3.28 -9.90
N GLN A 109 -11.44 -4.20 -9.33
CA GLN A 109 -11.14 -4.21 -7.90
C GLN A 109 -10.39 -2.95 -7.46
N VAL A 110 -9.33 -2.54 -8.17
CA VAL A 110 -8.58 -1.31 -7.85
C VAL A 110 -9.52 -0.11 -7.87
N ARG A 111 -10.32 0.02 -8.92
CA ARG A 111 -11.25 1.14 -9.04
C ARG A 111 -12.25 1.16 -7.89
N ARG A 112 -12.93 0.05 -7.64
CA ARG A 112 -14.03 -0.02 -6.66
C ARG A 112 -13.55 -0.07 -5.23
N LEU A 113 -12.50 -0.82 -4.92
CA LEU A 113 -12.09 -1.09 -3.54
C LEU A 113 -11.07 -0.10 -3.02
N LEU A 114 -10.34 0.61 -3.89
CA LEU A 114 -9.29 1.56 -3.50
C LEU A 114 -9.61 3.00 -3.94
N ILE A 115 -9.86 3.22 -5.24
CA ILE A 115 -10.01 4.57 -5.81
C ILE A 115 -11.34 5.21 -5.40
N ASP A 116 -12.47 4.55 -5.67
CA ASP A 116 -13.81 5.08 -5.41
C ASP A 116 -13.98 5.50 -3.91
N PRO A 117 -13.58 4.70 -2.90
CA PRO A 117 -13.63 5.12 -1.50
C PRO A 117 -12.73 6.33 -1.22
N TRP A 118 -11.52 6.36 -1.77
CA TRP A 118 -10.54 7.42 -1.49
C TRP A 118 -10.98 8.76 -2.10
N GLN A 119 -11.56 8.74 -3.31
CA GLN A 119 -12.12 9.93 -3.94
C GLN A 119 -13.27 10.53 -3.10
N GLU A 120 -14.09 9.70 -2.47
CA GLU A 120 -15.16 10.17 -1.60
C GLU A 120 -14.63 10.87 -0.34
N LEU A 121 -13.46 10.45 0.16
CA LEU A 121 -12.77 11.13 1.26
C LEU A 121 -12.25 12.51 0.85
N MET A 122 -11.69 12.63 -0.36
CA MET A 122 -11.11 13.87 -0.88
C MET A 122 -12.16 14.97 -1.08
N LYS A 123 -13.37 14.63 -1.56
CA LYS A 123 -14.45 15.60 -1.80
C LYS A 123 -14.89 16.36 -0.55
N ASN A 124 -14.68 15.79 0.62
CA ASN A 124 -15.16 16.34 1.88
C ASN A 124 -14.16 17.31 2.55
N ASN A 125 -13.07 17.71 1.88
CA ASN A 125 -12.11 18.77 2.28
C ASN A 125 -11.60 18.72 3.75
N GLN A 126 -11.67 17.58 4.41
CA GLN A 126 -11.32 17.40 5.83
C GLN A 126 -10.11 16.47 6.01
N ILE A 127 -9.09 16.58 5.17
CA ILE A 127 -7.90 15.74 5.30
C ILE A 127 -6.79 16.55 5.96
N ASN A 128 -6.91 16.74 7.28
CA ASN A 128 -5.76 17.02 8.15
C ASN A 128 -5.07 15.69 8.53
N MET A 129 -4.86 14.79 7.57
CA MET A 129 -4.12 13.54 7.80
C MET A 129 -2.76 13.62 7.12
N LYS A 130 -1.74 13.07 7.78
CA LYS A 130 -0.49 12.70 7.11
C LYS A 130 -0.80 11.78 5.93
N LEU A 131 -0.02 11.89 4.85
CA LEU A 131 -0.23 11.08 3.65
C LEU A 131 -0.08 9.58 3.99
N PRO A 132 -1.15 8.79 3.78
CA PRO A 132 -1.08 7.36 3.98
C PRO A 132 -0.24 6.72 2.86
N VAL A 133 0.66 5.82 3.26
CA VAL A 133 1.52 5.08 2.34
C VAL A 133 1.06 3.64 2.24
N VAL A 134 1.01 3.14 1.00
CA VAL A 134 0.77 1.74 0.69
C VAL A 134 2.05 1.13 0.15
N MET A 135 2.49 0.02 0.73
CA MET A 135 3.69 -0.70 0.30
C MET A 135 3.32 -2.02 -0.39
N VAL A 136 3.92 -2.29 -1.55
CA VAL A 136 3.81 -3.59 -2.21
C VAL A 136 5.20 -4.06 -2.62
N ASP A 137 5.56 -5.28 -2.24
CA ASP A 137 6.85 -5.89 -2.55
C ASP A 137 6.70 -7.21 -3.31
N ALA A 138 7.72 -7.52 -4.11
CA ALA A 138 7.89 -8.79 -4.82
C ALA A 138 6.70 -9.19 -5.71
N LEU A 139 6.06 -8.25 -6.41
CA LEU A 139 4.92 -8.53 -7.31
C LEU A 139 5.17 -9.65 -8.34
N ASP A 140 6.43 -9.92 -8.69
CA ASP A 140 6.89 -11.00 -9.56
C ASP A 140 6.96 -12.39 -8.89
N GLU A 141 6.73 -12.45 -7.58
CA GLU A 141 6.59 -13.67 -6.79
C GLU A 141 5.13 -14.08 -6.56
N CYS A 142 4.19 -13.24 -7.00
CA CYS A 142 2.82 -13.59 -7.31
C CYS A 142 2.72 -13.97 -8.83
#